data_AF-A0A6M0SYN5-F1
#
_entry.id   AF-A0A6M0SYN5-F1
#
_cell.length_a   1.000
_cell.length_b   1.000
_cell.length_c   1.000
_cell.angle_alpha   90.00
_cell.angle_beta   90.00
_cell.angle_gamma   90.00
#
_symmetry.space_group_name_H-M   'P 1'
#
loop_
_entity.id
_entity.type
_entity.pdbx_description
1 polymer ?
#
loop_
_entity_poly.entity_id
_entity_poly.type
_entity_poly.pdbx_seq_one_letter_code
_entity_poly.pdbx_strand_id
1 'polypeptide(L)' 'MLGEIIDINENNVIVKFNNGLNLAVDIKDLHDDAKIGDKININPCKEQIPYNKIINFF' A
#
# COMPACT_ATOMS: atom_id res chain seq x y z
N MET A 1 -2.08 5.66 10.07
CA MET A 1 -3.29 5.75 9.26
C MET A 1 -3.71 4.34 8.91
N LEU A 2 -4.94 3.96 9.26
CA LEU A 2 -5.45 2.61 9.02
C LEU A 2 -5.90 2.45 7.57
N GLY A 3 -5.44 1.39 6.94
CA GLY A 3 -5.83 0.99 5.59
C GLY A 3 -5.94 -0.52 5.47
N GLU A 4 -6.51 -0.98 4.37
CA GLU A 4 -6.71 -2.38 4.03
C GLU A 4 -5.92 -2.74 2.78
N ILE A 5 -5.23 -3.87 2.80
CA ILE A 5 -4.51 -4.36 1.62
C ILE A 5 -5.53 -4.82 0.59
N ILE A 6 -5.52 -4.19 -0.58
CA ILE A 6 -6.45 -4.51 -1.69
C ILE A 6 -5.76 -5.23 -2.85
N ASP A 7 -4.42 -5.18 -2.91
CA ASP A 7 -3.63 -5.83 -3.96
C ASP A 7 -2.19 -6.05 -3.47
N ILE A 8 -1.52 -7.07 -4.01
CA ILE A 8 -0.13 -7.43 -3.69
C ILE A 8 0.61 -7.73 -4.99
N ASN A 9 1.70 -7.00 -5.22
CA ASN A 9 2.66 -7.23 -6.29
C ASN A 9 4.00 -7.72 -5.72
N GLU A 10 4.91 -8.17 -6.57
CA GLU A 10 6.20 -8.75 -6.18
C GLU A 10 7.03 -7.89 -5.21
N ASN A 11 6.94 -6.57 -5.34
CA ASN A 11 7.73 -5.62 -4.53
C ASN A 11 6.89 -4.70 -3.65
N ASN A 12 5.57 -4.62 -3.88
CA ASN A 12 4.73 -3.62 -3.21
C ASN A 12 3.33 -4.17 -2.94
N VAL A 13 2.72 -3.72 -1.86
CA VAL A 13 1.29 -3.88 -1.62
C VAL A 13 0.55 -2.58 -1.89
N ILE A 14 -0.68 -2.69 -2.35
CA ILE A 14 -1.58 -1.55 -2.51
C ILE A 14 -2.55 -1.53 -1.35
N VAL A 15 -2.62 -0.37 -0.70
CA VAL A 15 -3.35 -0.20 0.55
C VAL A 15 -4.37 0.88 0.36
N LYS A 16 -5.64 0.54 0.57
CA LYS A 16 -6.76 1.48 0.50
C LYS A 16 -7.05 2.02 1.89
N PHE A 17 -7.02 3.33 2.04
CA PHE A 17 -7.31 3.98 3.30
C PHE A 17 -8.76 4.43 3.37
N ASN A 18 -9.25 4.62 4.60
CA ASN A 18 -10.63 5.05 4.86
C ASN A 18 -10.99 6.42 4.26
N ASN A 19 -10.00 7.25 3.92
CA ASN A 19 -10.22 8.53 3.25
C ASN A 19 -10.30 8.41 1.71
N GLY A 20 -10.25 7.18 1.17
CA GLY A 20 -10.33 6.92 -0.27
C GLY A 20 -9.00 6.98 -1.02
N LEU A 21 -7.89 7.27 -0.35
CA LEU A 21 -6.56 7.21 -0.95
C LEU A 21 -6.07 5.77 -1.09
N ASN A 22 -5.24 5.52 -2.10
CA ASN A 22 -4.49 4.29 -2.26
C ASN A 22 -2.99 4.61 -2.22
N LEU A 23 -2.22 3.85 -1.45
CA LEU A 23 -0.75 3.98 -1.43
C LEU A 23 -0.08 2.65 -1.74
N ALA A 24 1.08 2.73 -2.37
CA ALA A 24 1.97 1.60 -2.53
C ALA A 24 2.93 1.58 -1.35
N VAL A 25 2.99 0.44 -0.67
CA VAL A 25 3.93 0.22 0.43
C VAL A 25 4.84 -0.93 0.03
N ASP A 26 6.15 -0.77 0.25
CA ASP A 26 7.12 -1.82 -0.03
C ASP A 26 6.77 -3.06 0.80
N ILE A 27 6.79 -4.23 0.17
CA ILE A 27 6.44 -5.47 0.85
C ILE A 27 7.38 -5.78 2.02
N LYS A 28 8.62 -5.27 1.99
CA LYS A 28 9.62 -5.40 3.06
C LYS A 28 9.25 -4.64 4.34
N ASP A 29 8.37 -3.65 4.23
CA ASP A 29 7.89 -2.88 5.37
C ASP A 29 6.69 -3.54 6.07
N LEU A 30 6.23 -4.70 5.57
CA LEU A 30 5.14 -5.49 6.14
C LEU A 30 5.68 -6.74 6.83
N HIS A 31 4.82 -7.34 7.64
CA HIS A 31 5.04 -8.69 8.16
C HIS A 31 4.96 -9.71 7.01
N ASP A 32 5.78 -10.77 7.09
CA ASP A 32 5.90 -11.82 6.05
C ASP A 32 4.59 -12.58 5.75
N ASP A 33 3.58 -12.43 6.60
CA ASP A 33 2.25 -13.07 6.49
C ASP A 33 1.15 -12.13 5.98
N ALA A 34 1.51 -10.92 5.53
CA ALA A 34 0.56 -9.95 5.01
C ALA A 34 -0.20 -10.50 3.78
N LYS A 35 -1.53 -10.42 3.84
CA LYS A 35 -2.44 -10.87 2.78
C LYS A 35 -3.48 -9.82 2.42
N ILE A 36 -4.10 -9.98 1.25
CA ILE A 36 -5.23 -9.16 0.83
C ILE A 36 -6.37 -9.27 1.86
N GLY A 37 -6.94 -8.13 2.24
CA GLY A 37 -7.95 -7.99 3.29
C GLY A 37 -7.39 -7.72 4.68
N ASP A 38 -6.06 -7.81 4.88
CA ASP A 38 -5.46 -7.43 6.15
C ASP A 38 -5.54 -5.92 6.37
N LYS A 39 -5.82 -5.55 7.62
CA LYS A 39 -5.82 -4.17 8.07
C LYS A 39 -4.46 -3.82 8.62
N ILE A 40 -3.84 -2.82 8.01
CA ILE A 40 -2.51 -2.35 8.42
C ILE A 40 -2.58 -0.88 8.85
N ASN A 41 -1.72 -0.52 9.80
CA ASN A 41 -1.58 0.86 10.25
C ASN A 41 -0.27 1.42 9.75
N ILE A 42 -0.33 2.23 8.70
CA ILE A 42 0.86 2.83 8.10
C ILE A 42 1.07 4.21 8.72
N ASN A 43 2.26 4.50 9.22
CA ASN A 43 2.58 5.83 9.72
C ASN A 43 2.60 6.84 8.55
N PRO A 44 1.69 7.83 8.50
CA PRO A 44 1.63 8.85 7.43
C PRO A 44 2.91 9.69 7.33
N CYS A 45 3.75 9.71 8.37
CA CYS A 45 5.01 10.46 8.40
C CYS A 45 6.22 9.65 7.90
N LYS A 46 6.08 8.35 7.64
CA LYS A 46 7.11 7.56 6.97
C LYS A 46 7.03 7.89 5.47
N GLU A 47 8.17 7.97 4.77
CA GLU A 47 8.17 8.17 3.32
C GLU A 47 7.27 7.12 2.65
N GLN A 48 6.20 7.58 2.03
CA GLN A 48 5.25 6.75 1.29
C GLN A 48 5.28 7.20 -0.15
N ILE A 49 5.37 6.24 -1.07
CA ILE A 49 5.31 6.52 -2.49
C ILE A 49 3.83 6.57 -2.87
N PRO A 50 3.26 7.74 -3.24
CA PRO A 50 1.89 7.82 -3.71
C PRO A 50 1.70 6.92 -4.93
N TYR A 51 0.73 6.01 -4.85
CA TYR A 51 0.36 5.17 -5.99
C TYR A 51 -0.46 5.99 -6.98
N ASN A 52 0.22 6.85 -7.73
CA ASN A 52 -0.34 7.45 -8.93
C ASN A 52 -0.26 6.41 -10.04
N LYS A 53 -1.37 5.74 -10.32
CA LYS A 53 -1.51 4.95 -11.55
C LYS A 53 -1.62 5.91 -12.75
N ILE A 54 -0.52 6.58 -13.08
CA ILE A 54 -0.24 7.12 -14.41
C ILE A 54 1.08 6.47 -14.84
N ILE A 55 1.03 5.17 -15.12
CA ILE A 55 2.11 4.51 -15.85
C ILE A 55 1.78 4.71 -17.33
N ASN A 56 2.21 5.85 -17.88
CA ASN A 56 2.33 6.00 -19.33
C ASN A 56 3.57 5.20 -19.74
N PHE A 57 3.38 3.96 -20.22
CA PHE A 57 4.39 3.28 -21.02
C PHE A 57 4.32 3.86 -22.43
N PHE A 58 5.21 4.81 -22.74
CA PHE A 58 5.58 5.18 -24.11
C PHE A 58 7.07 4.90 -24.30
#